data_AF-A0AAT9G396-F1
#
_entry.id   AF-A0AAT9G396-F1
#
_cell.length_a   1.000
_cell.length_b   1.000
_cell.length_c   1.000
_cell.angle_alpha   90.00
_cell.angle_beta   90.00
_cell.angle_gamma   90.00
#
_symmetry.space_group_name_H-M   'P 1'
#
loop_
_entity.id
_entity.type
_entity.pdbx_description
1 polymer ?
#
loop_
_entity_poly.entity_id
_entity_poly.type
_entity_poly.pdbx_seq_one_letter_code
_entity_poly.pdbx_strand_id
1 'polypeptide(L)' 'MTKRALISVSDKVRVPRLADDTVESFEARIHEAEYKLYPEVLDSLGVGRR' A
#
# COMPACT_ATOMS: atom_id res chain seq x y z
N MET A 1 16.17 10.48 -18.26
CA MET A 1 16.41 10.67 -16.82
C MET A 1 15.58 9.65 -16.07
N THR A 2 16.20 8.54 -15.68
CA THR A 2 15.49 7.40 -15.10
C THR A 2 15.06 7.77 -13.68
N LYS A 3 13.77 8.03 -13.46
CA LYS A 3 13.22 8.12 -12.10
C LYS A 3 13.41 6.76 -11.44
N ARG A 4 14.48 6.62 -10.65
CA ARG A 4 14.55 5.58 -9.62
C ARG A 4 13.49 5.95 -8.60
N ALA A 5 12.33 5.34 -8.72
CA ALA A 5 11.34 5.43 -7.68
C ALA A 5 11.80 4.58 -6.49
N LEU A 6 12.48 5.25 -5.57
CA LEU A 6 12.59 4.77 -4.20
C LEU A 6 11.17 4.84 -3.65
N ILE A 7 10.55 3.71 -3.30
CA ILE A 7 9.29 3.69 -2.54
C ILE A 7 9.55 4.55 -1.30
N SER A 8 8.98 5.75 -1.29
CA SER A 8 9.23 6.75 -0.27
C SER A 8 8.41 6.38 0.96
N VAL A 9 8.89 6.71 2.15
CA VAL A 9 8.13 6.56 3.41
C VAL A 9 6.73 7.22 3.34
N SER A 10 6.52 8.18 2.42
CA SER A 10 5.24 8.84 2.16
C SER A 10 4.13 7.92 1.68
N ASP A 11 4.46 6.77 1.08
CA ASP A 11 3.46 5.84 0.54
C ASP A 11 2.92 4.88 1.61
N LYS A 12 3.27 5.06 2.90
CA LYS A 12 2.83 4.14 3.97
C LYS A 12 1.57 4.67 4.65
N VAL A 13 0.55 3.82 4.73
CA VAL A 13 -0.69 4.09 5.47
C VAL A 13 -0.69 3.34 6.82
N ARG A 14 -1.24 3.98 7.85
CA ARG A 14 -1.39 3.33 9.16
C ARG A 14 -2.71 2.57 9.22
N VAL A 15 -2.62 1.28 9.52
CA VAL A 15 -3.80 0.41 9.70
C VAL A 15 -4.02 0.19 11.20
N PRO A 16 -5.21 0.52 11.75
CA PRO A 16 -5.48 0.33 13.16
C PRO A 16 -5.64 -1.15 13.49
N ARG A 17 -5.05 -1.56 14.63
CA ARG A 17 -5.30 -2.86 15.27
C ARG A 17 -6.44 -2.70 16.26
N LEU A 18 -7.42 -3.59 16.19
CA LEU A 18 -8.58 -3.63 17.07
C LEU A 18 -8.34 -4.64 18.21
N ALA A 19 -9.11 -4.51 19.29
CA ALA A 19 -8.96 -5.35 20.49
C ALA A 19 -9.22 -6.83 20.21
N ASP A 20 -10.19 -7.12 19.34
CA ASP A 20 -10.63 -8.47 19.00
C ASP A 20 -10.00 -9.01 17.71
N ASP A 21 -8.97 -8.34 17.18
CA ASP A 21 -8.31 -8.80 15.95
C ASP A 21 -7.62 -10.15 16.19
N THR A 22 -7.98 -11.14 15.36
CA THR A 22 -7.08 -12.26 15.05
C THR A 22 -6.03 -11.80 14.04
N VAL A 23 -4.96 -12.59 13.87
CA VAL A 23 -3.93 -12.32 12.85
C VAL A 23 -4.56 -12.19 11.47
N GLU A 24 -5.45 -13.12 11.11
CA GLU A 24 -6.12 -13.15 9.81
C GLU A 24 -6.98 -11.91 9.57
N SER A 25 -7.75 -11.49 10.59
CA SER A 25 -8.61 -10.30 10.48
C SER A 25 -7.82 -9.00 10.35
N PHE A 26 -6.64 -8.94 10.97
CA PHE A 26 -5.75 -7.79 10.87
C PHE A 26 -5.03 -7.77 9.52
N GLU A 27 -4.51 -8.91 9.06
CA GLU A 27 -3.90 -9.06 7.73
C GLU A 27 -4.89 -8.69 6.62
N ALA A 28 -6.14 -9.12 6.71
CA ALA A 28 -7.17 -8.74 5.75
C ALA A 28 -7.35 -7.22 5.64
N ARG A 29 -7.32 -6.50 6.76
CA ARG A 29 -7.41 -5.03 6.79
C ARG A 29 -6.17 -4.35 6.22
N ILE A 30 -5.00 -4.93 6.46
CA ILE A 30 -3.74 -4.46 5.85
C ILE A 30 -3.82 -4.61 4.33
N HIS A 31 -4.22 -5.78 3.85
CA HIS A 31 -4.35 -6.03 2.41
C HIS A 31 -5.37 -5.10 1.75
N GLU A 32 -6.51 -4.82 2.40
CA GLU A 32 -7.48 -3.84 1.88
C GLU A 32 -6.86 -2.45 1.73
N ALA A 33 -6.04 -2.02 2.71
CA ALA A 33 -5.34 -0.75 2.66
C ALA A 33 -4.27 -0.73 1.54
N GLU A 34 -3.51 -1.82 1.38
CA GLU A 34 -2.54 -1.99 0.28
C GLU A 34 -3.22 -1.94 -1.09
N TYR A 35 -4.38 -2.60 -1.26
CA TYR A 35 -5.14 -2.58 -2.52
C TYR A 35 -5.55 -1.18 -2.96
N LYS A 36 -5.89 -0.31 -2.01
CA LYS A 36 -6.24 1.09 -2.30
C LYS A 36 -5.01 1.92 -2.66
N LEU A 37 -3.86 1.59 -2.07
CA LEU A 37 -2.60 2.30 -2.27
C LEU A 37 -1.88 1.87 -3.57
N TYR A 38 -2.02 0.61 -3.99
CA TYR A 38 -1.32 0.08 -5.16
C TYR A 38 -1.51 0.92 -6.44
N PRO A 39 -2.72 1.36 -6.83
CA PRO A 39 -2.90 2.22 -8.00
C PRO A 39 -2.10 3.51 -7.92
N GLU A 40 -2.12 4.19 -6.78
CA GLU A 40 -1.40 5.45 -6.57
C GLU A 40 0.11 5.26 -6.67
N VAL A 41 0.62 4.18 -6.07
CA VAL A 41 2.03 3.80 -6.18
C VAL A 41 2.37 3.51 -7.64
N LEU A 42 1.62 2.64 -8.33
CA LEU A 42 1.89 2.29 -9.73
C LEU A 42 1.87 3.51 -10.66
N ASP A 43 0.94 4.44 -10.46
CA ASP A 43 0.87 5.70 -11.18
C ASP A 43 2.10 6.56 -10.91
N SER A 44 2.54 6.69 -9.65
CA SER A 44 3.75 7.43 -9.27
C SER A 44 5.04 6.82 -9.87
N LEU A 45 5.06 5.49 -10.02
CA LEU A 45 6.14 4.72 -10.63
C LEU A 45 6.12 4.85 -12.17
N GLY A 46 5.02 5.35 -12.75
CA GLY A 46 4.81 5.41 -14.19
C GLY A 46 4.65 4.02 -14.83
N VAL A 47 4.22 3.03 -14.05
CA VAL A 47 4.01 1.64 -14.50
C VAL A 47 2.54 1.47 -14.91
N GLY A 48 2.18 2.08 -16.04
CA GLY A 48 0.86 1.91 -16.64
C GLY A 48 0.79 0.63 -17.48
N ARG A 49 -0.35 -0.09 -17.44
CA ARG A 49 -0.62 -1.23 -18.34
C ARG A 49 -0.42 -0.79 -19.79
N ARG A 50 0.48 -1.46 -20.51
CA ARG A 50 0.64 -1.37 -21.96
C ARG A 50 -0.28 -2.36 -22.65
#